data_AF-A0A060BKS8-F1
#
_entry.id   AF-A0A060BKS8-F1
#
_cell.length_a   1.000
_cell.length_b   1.000
_cell.length_c   1.000
_cell.angle_alpha   90.00
_cell.angle_beta   90.00
_cell.angle_gamma   90.00
#
_symmetry.space_group_name_H-M   'P 1'
#
loop_
_entity.id
_entity.type
_entity.pdbx_description
1 polymer ?
#
loop_
_entity_poly.entity_id
_entity_poly.type
_entity_poly.pdbx_seq_one_letter_code
_entity_poly.pdbx_strand_id
1 'polypeptide(L)'
;MTLVFGPDESLEAAADTVSREALERTRDYWMGWVRGLAVPLDWQSDVIRAAITLQLCTFDETGAIVAAHTTSIPEAPHTQRNWDYRYCWLRDAYFVIMALNRLGATQTMES
;
A
#
# COMPACT_ATOMS: atom_id res chain seq x y z
N MET A 1 0.92 -20.35 12.57
CA MET A 1 1.86 -19.66 13.47
C MET A 1 1.47 -18.20 13.46
N THR A 2 1.16 -17.62 14.62
CA THR A 2 0.72 -16.24 14.78
C THR A 2 1.86 -15.43 15.40
N LEU A 3 2.21 -14.29 14.79
CA LEU A 3 3.19 -13.33 15.33
C LEU A 3 2.47 -12.00 15.54
N VAL A 4 2.60 -11.41 16.73
CA VAL A 4 2.01 -10.11 17.05
C VAL A 4 3.14 -9.15 17.43
N PHE A 5 3.17 -7.99 16.77
CA PHE A 5 4.12 -6.92 17.03
C PHE A 5 3.34 -5.70 17.48
N GLY A 6 3.76 -5.06 18.57
CA GLY A 6 3.09 -3.92 19.15
C GLY A 6 3.88 -3.37 20.34
N PRO A 7 3.38 -2.31 20.99
CA PRO A 7 3.90 -1.87 22.28
C PRO A 7 3.83 -3.00 23.32
N ASP A 8 4.55 -2.85 24.44
CA ASP A 8 4.60 -3.82 25.53
C ASP A 8 3.27 -3.81 26.34
N GLU A 9 2.20 -4.24 25.68
CA GLU A 9 0.84 -4.26 26.17
C GLU A 9 0.29 -5.69 26.07
N SER A 10 -0.56 -6.07 27.03
CA SER A 10 -1.20 -7.38 27.03
C SER A 10 -2.28 -7.47 25.97
N LEU A 11 -2.39 -8.62 25.29
CA LEU A 11 -3.48 -8.85 24.34
C LEU A 11 -4.82 -8.95 25.08
N GLU A 12 -5.83 -8.24 24.58
CA GLU A 12 -7.19 -8.27 25.12
C GLU A 12 -7.93 -9.59 24.85
N ALA A 13 -7.43 -10.41 23.92
CA ALA A 13 -7.96 -11.72 23.56
C ALA A 13 -6.83 -12.70 23.20
N ALA A 14 -7.18 -13.98 23.02
CA ALA A 14 -6.23 -14.98 22.53
C ALA A 14 -5.60 -14.55 21.20
N ALA A 15 -4.29 -14.77 21.03
CA ALA A 15 -3.54 -14.32 19.85
C ALA A 15 -4.15 -14.77 18.51
N ASP A 16 -4.70 -15.98 18.47
CA ASP A 16 -5.37 -16.50 17.27
C ASP A 16 -6.67 -15.75 16.93
N THR A 17 -7.42 -15.29 17.95
CA THR A 17 -8.61 -14.46 17.75
C THR A 17 -8.20 -13.10 17.18
N VAL A 18 -7.23 -12.43 17.81
CA VAL A 18 -6.72 -11.13 17.37
C VAL A 18 -6.20 -11.20 15.93
N SER A 19 -5.43 -12.24 15.60
CA SER A 19 -4.89 -12.44 14.26
C SER A 19 -5.98 -12.65 13.20
N ARG A 20 -7.01 -13.46 13.53
CA ARG A 20 -8.14 -13.70 12.63
C ARG A 20 -8.92 -12.41 12.37
N GLU A 21 -9.26 -11.67 13.42
CA GLU A 21 -10.00 -10.42 13.31
C GLU A 21 -9.21 -9.35 12.54
N ALA A 22 -7.89 -9.24 12.76
CA ALA A 22 -7.03 -8.34 12.00
C ALA A 22 -6.98 -8.71 10.51
N LEU A 23 -6.88 -10.00 10.19
CA LEU A 23 -6.89 -10.50 8.82
C LEU A 23 -8.23 -10.21 8.14
N GLU A 24 -9.35 -10.50 8.80
CA GLU A 24 -10.70 -10.26 8.29
C GLU A 24 -10.92 -8.77 8.01
N ARG A 25 -10.59 -7.89 8.97
CA ARG A 25 -10.68 -6.44 8.76
C ARG A 25 -9.80 -5.95 7.61
N THR A 26 -8.56 -6.43 7.53
CA THR A 26 -7.63 -6.07 6.44
C THR A 26 -8.19 -6.50 5.08
N ARG A 27 -8.69 -7.74 4.99
CA ARG A 27 -9.30 -8.27 3.77
C ARG A 27 -10.54 -7.46 3.38
N ASP A 28 -11.43 -7.20 4.34
CA ASP A 28 -12.70 -6.52 4.08
C ASP A 28 -12.48 -5.06 3.66
N TYR A 29 -11.50 -4.37 4.28
CA TYR A 29 -11.04 -3.05 3.83
C TYR A 29 -10.59 -3.07 2.37
N TRP A 30 -9.65 -3.96 2.00
CA TRP A 30 -9.11 -3.99 0.64
C TRP A 30 -10.15 -4.44 -0.39
N MET A 31 -11.03 -5.39 -0.05
CA MET A 31 -12.14 -5.78 -0.92
C MET A 31 -13.13 -4.63 -1.12
N GLY A 32 -13.44 -3.88 -0.05
CA GLY A 32 -14.29 -2.69 -0.12
C GLY A 32 -13.68 -1.60 -1.00
N TRP A 33 -12.40 -1.31 -0.80
CA TRP A 33 -11.65 -0.32 -1.57
C TRP A 33 -11.59 -0.69 -3.06
N VAL A 34 -11.20 -1.93 -3.39
CA VAL A 34 -11.11 -2.40 -4.78
C VAL A 34 -12.45 -2.35 -5.51
N ARG A 35 -13.57 -2.61 -4.81
CA ARG A 35 -14.92 -2.52 -5.41
C ARG A 35 -15.27 -1.11 -5.89
N GLY A 36 -14.61 -0.07 -5.37
CA GLY A 36 -14.78 1.30 -5.82
C GLY A 36 -13.98 1.66 -7.08
N LEU A 37 -13.06 0.79 -7.52
CA LEU A 37 -12.17 1.08 -8.65
C LEU A 37 -12.82 0.78 -10.00
N ALA A 38 -12.56 1.65 -10.97
CA ALA A 38 -12.88 1.44 -12.38
C ALA A 38 -11.83 0.53 -13.05
N VAL A 39 -11.85 -0.76 -12.72
CA VAL A 39 -10.90 -1.76 -13.25
C VAL A 39 -11.33 -2.24 -14.64
N PRO A 40 -10.44 -2.26 -15.66
CA PRO A 40 -10.75 -2.80 -16.98
C PRO A 40 -11.05 -4.31 -16.92
N LEU A 41 -11.75 -4.86 -17.92
CA LEU A 41 -12.05 -6.30 -17.97
C LEU A 41 -10.80 -7.15 -18.24
N ASP A 42 -9.86 -6.63 -19.00
CA ASP A 42 -8.58 -7.28 -19.26
C ASP A 42 -7.60 -7.02 -18.10
N TRP A 43 -6.82 -8.03 -17.73
CA TRP A 43 -5.75 -7.94 -16.72
C TRP A 43 -6.22 -7.47 -15.33
N GLN A 44 -7.49 -7.74 -14.97
CA GLN A 44 -8.08 -7.30 -13.69
C GLN A 44 -7.20 -7.60 -12.48
N SER A 45 -6.70 -8.82 -12.37
CA SER A 45 -5.85 -9.25 -11.26
C SER A 45 -4.58 -8.41 -11.13
N ASP A 46 -3.94 -8.11 -12.26
CA ASP A 46 -2.68 -7.38 -12.31
C ASP A 46 -2.90 -5.89 -12.01
N VAL A 47 -3.96 -5.30 -12.56
CA VAL A 47 -4.34 -3.91 -12.29
C VAL A 47 -4.72 -3.73 -10.82
N ILE A 48 -5.51 -4.64 -10.24
CA ILE A 48 -5.89 -4.61 -8.82
C ILE A 48 -4.64 -4.73 -7.95
N ARG A 49 -3.74 -5.67 -8.25
CA ARG A 49 -2.50 -5.84 -7.50
C ARG A 49 -1.66 -4.56 -7.53
N ALA A 50 -1.47 -3.99 -8.72
CA ALA A 50 -0.70 -2.75 -8.88
C ALA A 50 -1.36 -1.59 -8.12
N ALA A 51 -2.68 -1.43 -8.21
CA ALA A 51 -3.41 -0.38 -7.50
C ALA A 51 -3.25 -0.49 -5.97
N ILE A 52 -3.37 -1.70 -5.41
CA ILE A 52 -3.14 -1.94 -3.98
C ILE A 52 -1.69 -1.58 -3.61
N THR A 53 -0.71 -1.98 -4.41
CA THR A 53 0.71 -1.65 -4.16
C THR A 53 0.96 -0.15 -4.17
N LEU A 54 0.38 0.58 -5.12
CA LEU A 54 0.47 2.03 -5.19
C LEU A 54 -0.22 2.70 -3.99
N GLN A 55 -1.40 2.22 -3.61
CA GLN A 55 -2.14 2.73 -2.46
C GLN A 55 -1.39 2.50 -1.14
N LEU A 56 -0.71 1.36 -0.99
CA LEU A 56 0.14 1.09 0.16
C LEU A 56 1.28 2.12 0.28
N CYS A 57 1.78 2.65 -0.84
CA CYS A 57 2.81 3.71 -0.85
C CYS A 57 2.29 5.10 -0.47
N THR A 58 0.97 5.26 -0.29
CA THR A 58 0.34 6.51 0.12
C THR A 58 0.18 6.55 1.64
N PHE A 59 0.66 7.62 2.26
CA PHE A 59 0.42 7.92 3.66
C PHE A 59 -0.85 8.75 3.81
N ASP A 60 -1.89 8.14 4.37
CA ASP A 60 -3.27 8.66 4.41
C ASP A 60 -3.37 10.05 5.05
N GLU A 61 -2.67 10.29 6.17
CA GLU A 61 -2.81 11.55 6.93
C GLU A 61 -2.30 12.81 6.20
N THR A 62 -1.40 12.67 5.22
CA THR A 62 -0.80 13.83 4.52
C THR A 62 -0.86 13.73 3.00
N GLY A 63 -1.28 12.59 2.46
CA GLY A 63 -1.20 12.28 1.03
C GLY A 63 0.23 12.11 0.50
N ALA A 64 1.25 12.04 1.38
CA ALA A 64 2.62 11.81 0.98
C ALA A 64 2.79 10.42 0.34
N ILE A 65 3.53 10.33 -0.77
CA ILE A 65 3.72 9.08 -1.52
C ILE A 65 5.21 8.75 -1.58
N VAL A 66 5.59 7.61 -1.00
CA VAL A 66 6.95 7.08 -1.10
C VAL A 66 7.16 6.40 -2.44
N ALA A 67 8.40 6.40 -2.94
CA ALA A 67 8.69 5.75 -4.22
C ALA A 67 8.53 4.21 -4.14
N ALA A 68 8.99 3.58 -3.06
CA ALA A 68 8.74 2.16 -2.76
C ALA A 68 9.04 1.79 -1.29
N HIS A 69 8.46 0.69 -0.81
CA HIS A 69 8.75 0.08 0.50
C HIS A 69 10.03 -0.78 0.50
N THR A 70 11.04 -0.34 -0.25
CA THR A 70 12.31 -1.05 -0.37
C THR A 70 13.42 -0.15 0.12
N THR A 71 14.34 -0.72 0.91
CA THR A 71 15.58 -0.06 1.30
C THR A 71 16.74 -0.84 0.70
N SER A 72 17.85 -0.14 0.44
CA SER A 72 19.15 -0.75 0.14
C SER A 72 19.23 -1.55 -1.17
N ILE A 73 18.29 -1.35 -2.11
CA ILE A 73 18.35 -1.93 -3.46
C ILE A 73 19.03 -0.91 -4.38
N PRO A 74 20.15 -1.25 -5.04
CA PRO A 74 20.80 -0.34 -5.99
C PRO A 74 19.93 -0.16 -7.25
N GLU A 75 19.94 1.05 -7.82
CA GLU A 75 19.21 1.39 -9.05
C GLU A 75 19.62 0.47 -10.22
N ALA A 76 20.91 0.10 -10.28
CA ALA A 76 21.44 -0.86 -11.23
C ALA A 76 22.64 -1.63 -10.65
N PRO A 77 22.90 -2.87 -11.11
CA PRO A 77 24.04 -3.67 -10.69
C PRO A 77 25.37 -2.92 -10.85
N HIS A 78 26.27 -3.05 -9.87
CA HIS A 78 27.62 -2.46 -9.87
C HIS A 78 27.68 -0.93 -9.95
N THR A 79 26.59 -0.23 -9.60
CA THR A 79 26.59 1.23 -9.53
C THR A 79 26.67 1.74 -8.10
N GLN A 80 27.14 2.97 -7.93
CA GLN A 80 27.06 3.70 -6.66
C GLN A 80 25.70 4.40 -6.47
N ARG A 81 24.73 4.18 -7.38
CA ARG A 81 23.41 4.80 -7.31
C ARG A 81 22.51 4.00 -6.37
N ASN A 82 22.54 4.39 -5.10
CA ASN A 82 21.77 3.79 -4.02
C ASN A 82 20.76 4.82 -3.45
N TRP A 83 19.83 5.26 -4.29
CA TRP A 83 18.73 6.10 -3.80
C TRP A 83 17.87 5.30 -2.82
N ASP A 84 17.50 5.93 -1.70
CA ASP A 84 16.58 5.33 -0.76
C ASP A 84 15.15 5.60 -1.24
N TYR A 85 14.46 4.54 -1.64
CA TYR A 85 13.12 4.61 -2.23
C TYR A 85 12.02 4.87 -1.19
N ARG A 86 12.35 4.88 0.10
CA ARG A 86 11.41 5.18 1.19
C ARG A 86 11.07 6.68 1.29
N TYR A 87 11.71 7.53 0.49
CA TYR A 87 11.43 8.97 0.45
C TYR A 87 10.42 9.33 -0.63
N CYS A 88 9.82 10.52 -0.48
CA CYS A 88 8.89 11.08 -1.46
C CYS A 88 9.65 11.75 -2.60
N TRP A 89 9.47 11.22 -3.80
CA TRP A 89 10.00 11.81 -5.03
C TRP A 89 8.83 12.37 -5.84
N LEU A 90 8.88 13.66 -6.20
CA LEU A 90 7.76 14.35 -6.85
C LEU A 90 7.30 13.66 -8.15
N ARG A 91 8.25 13.09 -8.90
CA ARG A 91 7.98 12.33 -10.13
C ARG A 91 7.16 11.08 -9.87
N ASP A 92 7.57 10.29 -8.88
CA ASP A 92 6.93 9.03 -8.51
C ASP A 92 5.53 9.29 -7.98
N ALA A 93 5.39 10.27 -7.07
CA ALA A 93 4.10 10.73 -6.57
C ALA A 93 3.15 11.17 -7.70
N TYR A 94 3.65 11.93 -8.67
CA TYR A 94 2.87 12.34 -9.84
C TYR A 94 2.32 11.15 -10.64
N PHE A 95 3.13 10.13 -10.89
CA PHE A 95 2.69 8.94 -11.63
C PHE A 95 1.70 8.09 -10.82
N VAL A 96 1.91 7.94 -9.51
CA VAL A 96 0.97 7.24 -8.62
C VAL A 96 -0.39 7.94 -8.64
N ILE A 97 -0.42 9.25 -8.43
CA ILE A 97 -1.62 10.09 -8.47
C ILE A 97 -2.36 9.93 -9.80
N MET A 98 -1.64 10.02 -10.92
CA MET A 98 -2.24 9.85 -12.24
C MET A 98 -2.85 8.45 -12.42
N ALA A 99 -2.16 7.40 -11.98
CA ALA A 99 -2.64 6.02 -12.10
C ALA A 99 -3.89 5.78 -11.25
N LEU A 100 -3.88 6.20 -9.98
CA LEU A 100 -5.00 6.04 -9.05
C LEU A 100 -6.23 6.87 -9.48
N ASN A 101 -6.03 8.09 -9.98
CA ASN A 101 -7.11 8.90 -10.54
C ASN A 101 -7.78 8.24 -11.75
N ARG A 102 -7.02 7.60 -12.64
CA ARG A 102 -7.58 6.85 -13.78
C ARG A 102 -8.44 5.67 -13.35
N LEU A 103 -8.17 5.11 -12.18
CA LEU A 103 -8.97 4.03 -11.58
C LEU A 103 -10.13 4.55 -10.72
N GLY A 104 -10.33 5.87 -10.62
CA GLY A 104 -11.40 6.46 -9.82
C GLY A 104 -11.18 6.36 -8.31
N ALA A 105 -9.93 6.22 -7.85
CA ALA A 105 -9.58 6.14 -6.43
C ALA A 105 -9.62 7.51 -5.70
N THR A 106 -10.58 8.38 -6.03
CA THR A 106 -10.64 9.77 -5.55
C THR A 106 -10.97 9.90 -4.06
N GLN A 107 -11.66 8.92 -3.46
CA GLN A 107 -12.01 8.98 -2.03
C GLN A 107 -10.79 9.03 -1.10
N THR A 108 -9.65 8.48 -1.50
CA THR A 108 -8.46 8.41 -0.64
C THR A 108 -7.49 9.59 -0.84
N MET A 109 -7.77 10.50 -1.77
CA MET A 109 -6.86 11.59 -2.14
C MET A 109 -7.31 12.98 -1.66
N GLU A 110 -8.53 13.08 -1.14
CA GLU A 110 -9.14 14.33 -0.63
C GLU A 110 -9.37 14.32 0.89
N SER A 111 -8.96 13.24 1.57
CA SER A 111 -8.98 13.12 3.04
C SER A 111 -7.76 13.79 3.67
#